data_AF-E9B0G4-F1
#
_entry.id   AF-E9B0G4-F1
#
_cell.length_a   1.000
_cell.length_b   1.000
_cell.length_c   1.000
_cell.angle_alpha   90.00
_cell.angle_beta   90.00
_cell.angle_gamma   90.00
#
_symmetry.space_group_name_H-M   'P 1'
#
loop_
_entity.id
_entity.type
_entity.pdbx_description
1 polymer ?
#
loop_
_entity_poly.entity_id
_entity_poly.type
_entity_poly.pdbx_seq_one_letter_code
_entity_poly.pdbx_strand_id
1 'polypeptide(L)'
;MISARDAILHLTSGPSLMDGMCNFIIRPPRSTYEIDDLGPDVFRIGDDCTERFMRHDFELENMRGLRFQCSWFKPYPARRVPCVVYCHANCGGRYDGLEALFLLREGFSLFCFDFCGSGMSEGEYISLGFYERQDLVAVVEFLTLKSDEVDGVALWGRSMGAVAAIMYASKDPWIRCIVCDSPFASLRLLIDDLVERHGGRTARVLPKILVRGIVERIRKRIMKRAAFDIDDLDAVKYAKACGVPALLFHGADDDFVSPTHCEMIRDAFPIPCLQQFTPGGHNCERQDDIQRLIRAFLRLYLIDKPQGAREMQAVRELELANTASPAAVPVAAAATKAATSQPSAPGAPALKQLVPPTSYGMRCAGTALISSSPTSATASSSSTTSPSTSASSSTSFDSSLLSPASRLAYYCSNSRDSTSPLKTAATLASSPPPFFTSLRSSSGTRARVSASTATVADGGGAGEQRSYRPTAQLSLRRSH
;
A
#
# COMPACT_ATOMS: atom_id res chain seq x y z
N MET A 1 -13.98 4.12 -17.94
CA MET A 1 -13.31 2.82 -17.72
C MET A 1 -13.65 1.89 -18.87
N ILE A 2 -12.66 1.24 -19.49
CA ILE A 2 -12.89 0.21 -20.52
C ILE A 2 -13.25 -1.10 -19.79
N SER A 3 -14.39 -1.71 -20.10
CA SER A 3 -14.75 -2.99 -19.48
C SER A 3 -13.86 -4.13 -20.02
N ALA A 4 -13.69 -5.22 -19.26
CA ALA A 4 -12.99 -6.41 -19.74
C ALA A 4 -13.58 -6.96 -21.05
N ARG A 5 -14.88 -6.74 -21.28
CA ARG A 5 -15.59 -7.08 -22.51
C ARG A 5 -15.18 -6.18 -23.69
N ASP A 6 -14.99 -4.89 -23.45
CA ASP A 6 -14.56 -3.93 -24.48
C ASP A 6 -13.08 -4.15 -24.86
N ALA A 7 -12.25 -4.49 -23.88
CA ALA A 7 -10.90 -4.95 -24.13
C ALA A 7 -10.91 -6.11 -25.13
N ILE A 8 -11.73 -7.15 -24.88
CA ILE A 8 -11.83 -8.35 -25.72
C ILE A 8 -12.52 -8.13 -27.07
N LEU A 9 -13.50 -7.23 -27.17
CA LEU A 9 -14.09 -6.87 -28.46
C LEU A 9 -13.06 -6.17 -29.36
N HIS A 10 -12.20 -5.32 -28.78
CA HIS A 10 -11.02 -4.80 -29.48
C HIS A 10 -9.98 -5.90 -29.80
N LEU A 11 -9.95 -7.00 -29.04
CA LEU A 11 -9.11 -8.19 -29.28
C LEU A 11 -9.57 -9.11 -30.44
N THR A 12 -10.53 -8.73 -31.30
CA THR A 12 -10.99 -9.62 -32.43
C THR A 12 -10.87 -9.09 -33.88
N SER A 13 -10.25 -7.93 -34.17
CA SER A 13 -10.15 -7.37 -35.54
C SER A 13 -8.71 -7.20 -36.12
N GLY A 14 -8.35 -7.95 -37.18
CA GLY A 14 -7.30 -7.65 -38.21
C GLY A 14 -5.80 -7.82 -37.85
N PRO A 15 -4.82 -7.56 -38.76
CA PRO A 15 -3.40 -7.44 -38.37
C PRO A 15 -3.14 -6.29 -37.38
N SER A 16 -4.09 -5.36 -37.29
CA SER A 16 -4.33 -4.39 -36.20
C SER A 16 -4.58 -5.05 -34.83
N LEU A 17 -4.89 -6.34 -34.79
CA LEU A 17 -5.26 -7.07 -33.58
C LEU A 17 -4.09 -7.20 -32.63
N MET A 18 -3.02 -7.83 -33.09
CA MET A 18 -1.85 -8.12 -32.25
C MET A 18 -1.20 -6.82 -31.77
N ASP A 19 -1.20 -5.78 -32.59
CA ASP A 19 -0.72 -4.46 -32.18
C ASP A 19 -1.70 -3.77 -31.23
N GLY A 20 -3.02 -3.95 -31.39
CA GLY A 20 -4.04 -3.56 -30.43
C GLY A 20 -3.88 -4.26 -29.07
N MET A 21 -3.64 -5.58 -29.05
CA MET A 21 -3.40 -6.34 -27.81
C MET A 21 -2.13 -5.85 -27.11
N CYS A 22 -1.04 -5.66 -27.88
CA CYS A 22 0.19 -5.11 -27.33
C CYS A 22 -0.04 -3.70 -26.80
N ASN A 23 -0.69 -2.82 -27.57
CA ASN A 23 -1.00 -1.46 -27.13
C ASN A 23 -1.86 -1.44 -25.87
N PHE A 24 -2.83 -2.34 -25.73
CA PHE A 24 -3.61 -2.42 -24.50
C PHE A 24 -2.76 -2.74 -23.27
N ILE A 25 -1.70 -3.54 -23.43
CA ILE A 25 -0.77 -3.92 -22.35
C ILE A 25 0.23 -2.81 -22.06
N ILE A 26 0.90 -2.28 -23.09
CA ILE A 26 2.07 -1.38 -22.94
C ILE A 26 1.79 0.08 -23.27
N ARG A 27 0.68 0.41 -23.91
CA ARG A 27 0.27 1.77 -24.26
C ARG A 27 -1.22 2.01 -24.00
N PRO A 28 -1.69 1.76 -22.77
CA PRO A 28 -3.08 2.00 -22.43
C PRO A 28 -3.41 3.50 -22.48
N PRO A 29 -4.71 3.86 -22.55
CA PRO A 29 -5.12 5.25 -22.41
C PRO A 29 -4.53 5.85 -21.12
N ARG A 30 -3.99 7.06 -21.22
CA ARG A 30 -3.49 7.78 -20.06
C ARG A 30 -4.62 8.38 -19.27
N SER A 31 -4.41 8.50 -17.96
CA SER A 31 -5.19 9.43 -17.14
C SER A 31 -5.01 10.85 -17.67
N THR A 32 -6.10 11.61 -17.65
CA THR A 32 -6.11 13.04 -18.01
C THR A 32 -6.73 13.78 -16.85
N TYR A 33 -5.99 14.75 -16.30
CA TYR A 33 -6.40 15.58 -15.18
C TYR A 33 -5.64 16.92 -15.27
N GLU A 34 -6.17 17.95 -14.64
CA GLU A 34 -5.55 19.27 -14.51
C GLU A 34 -4.88 19.41 -13.13
N ILE A 35 -3.93 20.34 -12.98
CA ILE A 35 -3.27 20.56 -11.67
C ILE A 35 -4.27 20.91 -10.56
N ASP A 36 -5.34 21.63 -10.89
CA ASP A 36 -6.39 22.00 -9.94
C ASP A 36 -7.16 20.77 -9.41
N ASP A 37 -7.17 19.66 -10.15
CA ASP A 37 -7.79 18.41 -9.73
C ASP A 37 -7.06 17.79 -8.53
N LEU A 38 -5.78 18.12 -8.34
CA LEU A 38 -4.97 17.68 -7.21
C LEU A 38 -5.23 18.49 -5.93
N GLY A 39 -6.16 19.46 -5.97
CA GLY A 39 -6.49 20.33 -4.85
C GLY A 39 -5.70 21.63 -4.80
N PRO A 40 -5.82 22.42 -3.72
CA PRO A 40 -5.04 23.63 -3.55
C PRO A 40 -3.66 23.32 -2.93
N ASP A 41 -2.72 24.26 -3.08
CA ASP A 41 -1.35 24.10 -2.56
C ASP A 41 -1.29 24.02 -1.04
N VAL A 42 -2.23 24.65 -0.32
CA VAL A 42 -2.34 24.59 1.14
C VAL A 42 -3.78 24.31 1.52
N PHE A 43 -4.00 23.31 2.36
CA PHE A 43 -5.34 22.83 2.72
C PHE A 43 -5.41 22.27 4.14
N ARG A 44 -6.62 21.90 4.54
CA ARG A 44 -6.95 21.12 5.74
C ARG A 44 -7.78 19.92 5.31
N ILE A 45 -7.68 18.82 6.06
CA ILE A 45 -8.51 17.63 5.81
C ILE A 45 -9.61 17.59 6.84
N GLY A 46 -10.81 17.97 6.42
CA GLY A 46 -11.99 18.07 7.28
C GLY A 46 -12.06 19.32 8.12
N ASP A 47 -13.28 19.68 8.49
CA ASP A 47 -13.62 20.94 9.15
C ASP A 47 -13.07 21.02 10.58
N ASP A 48 -12.83 19.86 11.21
CA ASP A 48 -12.33 19.71 12.57
C ASP A 48 -10.79 19.72 12.67
N CYS A 49 -10.09 19.60 11.53
CA CYS A 49 -8.63 19.53 11.52
C CYS A 49 -7.99 20.91 11.62
N THR A 50 -7.26 21.15 12.70
CA THR A 50 -6.52 22.41 12.91
C THR A 50 -5.19 22.43 12.17
N GLU A 51 -4.58 21.26 11.94
CA GLU A 51 -3.33 21.09 11.20
C GLU A 51 -3.54 21.46 9.73
N ARG A 52 -2.57 22.18 9.16
CA ARG A 52 -2.54 22.50 7.73
C ARG A 52 -1.57 21.56 7.04
N PHE A 53 -1.86 21.26 5.80
CA PHE A 53 -1.01 20.50 4.90
C PHE A 53 -0.69 21.34 3.67
N MET A 54 0.44 21.05 3.04
CA MET A 54 0.81 21.63 1.76
C MET A 54 1.06 20.54 0.73
N ARG A 55 0.69 20.82 -0.53
CA ARG A 55 1.13 20.07 -1.70
C ARG A 55 2.33 20.80 -2.31
N HIS A 56 3.38 20.05 -2.61
CA HIS A 56 4.54 20.55 -3.35
C HIS A 56 4.71 19.74 -4.63
N ASP A 57 4.50 20.37 -5.78
CA ASP A 57 4.63 19.75 -7.10
C ASP A 57 6.00 20.02 -7.70
N PHE A 58 6.59 18.98 -8.31
CA PHE A 58 7.90 19.04 -8.97
C PHE A 58 8.07 17.84 -9.91
N GLU A 59 9.14 17.86 -10.69
CA GLU A 59 9.53 16.74 -11.55
C GLU A 59 10.75 16.02 -10.99
N LEU A 60 10.79 14.70 -11.20
CA LEU A 60 11.99 13.89 -11.04
C LEU A 60 12.37 13.27 -12.39
N GLU A 61 13.63 12.90 -12.54
CA GLU A 61 14.13 12.19 -13.71
C GLU A 61 14.59 10.78 -13.28
N ASN A 62 14.17 9.75 -14.01
CA ASN A 62 14.59 8.38 -13.74
C ASN A 62 15.92 8.04 -14.45
N MET A 63 16.47 6.87 -14.16
CA MET A 63 17.71 6.38 -14.78
C MET A 63 17.64 6.17 -16.31
N ARG A 64 16.44 6.27 -16.91
CA ARG A 64 16.23 6.20 -18.36
C ARG A 64 16.18 7.59 -19.01
N GLY A 65 16.39 8.66 -18.24
CA GLY A 65 16.34 10.04 -18.71
C GLY A 65 14.92 10.54 -18.99
N LEU A 66 13.90 9.91 -18.39
CA LEU A 66 12.51 10.32 -18.53
C LEU A 66 12.08 11.11 -17.30
N ARG A 67 11.46 12.27 -17.52
CA ARG A 67 10.91 13.10 -16.46
C ARG A 67 9.49 12.69 -16.11
N PHE A 68 9.17 12.74 -14.82
CA PHE A 68 7.87 12.36 -14.32
C PHE A 68 7.36 13.28 -13.22
N GLN A 69 6.05 13.51 -13.24
CA GLN A 69 5.37 14.49 -12.39
C GLN A 69 5.13 13.93 -10.99
N CYS A 70 5.50 14.71 -9.98
CA CYS A 70 5.39 14.36 -8.56
C CYS A 70 4.58 15.42 -7.81
N SER A 71 3.89 14.97 -6.76
CA SER A 71 3.16 15.80 -5.79
C SER A 71 3.41 15.25 -4.40
N TRP A 72 4.05 16.05 -3.54
CA TRP A 72 4.33 15.69 -2.16
C TRP A 72 3.45 16.47 -1.20
N PHE A 73 2.51 15.76 -0.59
CA PHE A 73 1.59 16.28 0.42
C PHE A 73 2.20 16.09 1.81
N LYS A 74 2.42 17.17 2.55
CA LYS A 74 3.14 17.13 3.85
C LYS A 74 2.59 18.14 4.86
N PRO A 75 2.86 17.95 6.16
CA PRO A 75 2.49 18.93 7.19
C PRO A 75 3.01 20.34 6.89
N TYR A 76 2.22 21.35 7.26
CA TYR A 76 2.57 22.76 7.11
C TYR A 76 2.34 23.52 8.44
N PRO A 77 3.42 23.94 9.14
CA PRO A 77 4.82 23.94 8.72
C PRO A 77 5.44 22.54 8.64
N ALA A 78 6.49 22.41 7.82
CA ALA A 78 7.18 21.14 7.60
C ALA A 78 7.76 20.59 8.91
N ARG A 79 7.61 19.29 9.11
CA ARG A 79 8.18 18.54 10.23
C ARG A 79 8.55 17.13 9.77
N ARG A 80 9.52 16.53 10.45
CA ARG A 80 9.99 15.18 10.12
C ARG A 80 8.92 14.14 10.39
N VAL A 81 8.43 13.47 9.36
CA VAL A 81 7.38 12.43 9.42
C VAL A 81 7.70 11.28 8.48
N PRO A 82 7.22 10.06 8.73
CA PRO A 82 7.27 8.99 7.74
C PRO A 82 6.52 9.37 6.46
N CYS A 83 6.95 8.84 5.32
CA CYS A 83 6.32 9.10 4.02
C CYS A 83 5.72 7.83 3.44
N VAL A 84 4.50 7.93 2.90
CA VAL A 84 3.85 6.88 2.14
C VAL A 84 3.90 7.26 0.67
N VAL A 85 4.53 6.42 -0.15
CA VAL A 85 4.59 6.61 -1.60
C VAL A 85 3.45 5.82 -2.24
N TYR A 86 2.54 6.53 -2.91
CA TYR A 86 1.41 5.91 -3.59
C TYR A 86 1.75 5.60 -5.05
N CYS A 87 1.64 4.32 -5.42
CA CYS A 87 1.94 3.77 -6.73
C CYS A 87 0.61 3.43 -7.44
N HIS A 88 0.23 4.26 -8.41
CA HIS A 88 -1.07 4.12 -9.07
C HIS A 88 -1.20 2.86 -9.95
N ALA A 89 -2.43 2.51 -10.28
CA ALA A 89 -2.77 1.38 -11.14
C ALA A 89 -2.51 1.68 -12.62
N ASN A 90 -2.66 0.67 -13.48
CA ASN A 90 -2.61 0.86 -14.92
C ASN A 90 -3.69 1.87 -15.38
N CYS A 91 -3.40 2.69 -16.39
CA CYS A 91 -4.23 3.82 -16.84
C CYS A 91 -4.41 4.96 -15.82
N GLY A 92 -3.76 4.86 -14.65
CA GLY A 92 -3.88 5.80 -13.55
C GLY A 92 -2.90 6.97 -13.61
N GLY A 93 -2.81 7.72 -12.51
CA GLY A 93 -1.86 8.81 -12.29
C GLY A 93 -1.78 9.22 -10.82
N ARG A 94 -0.98 10.25 -10.51
CA ARG A 94 -0.82 10.81 -9.16
C ARG A 94 -2.13 11.30 -8.54
N TYR A 95 -3.10 11.65 -9.38
CA TYR A 95 -4.47 11.98 -8.96
C TYR A 95 -5.15 10.80 -8.22
N ASP A 96 -4.85 9.55 -8.58
CA ASP A 96 -5.45 8.39 -7.89
C ASP A 96 -4.96 8.29 -6.44
N GLY A 97 -3.74 8.76 -6.17
CA GLY A 97 -3.18 8.76 -4.82
C GLY A 97 -3.91 9.68 -3.85
N LEU A 98 -4.81 10.55 -4.32
CA LEU A 98 -5.64 11.37 -3.42
C LEU A 98 -6.54 10.53 -2.51
N GLU A 99 -6.84 9.28 -2.87
CA GLU A 99 -7.56 8.34 -1.98
C GLU A 99 -6.83 8.09 -0.66
N ALA A 100 -5.51 8.31 -0.64
CA ALA A 100 -4.66 8.12 0.52
C ALA A 100 -4.48 9.38 1.38
N LEU A 101 -5.13 10.51 1.04
CA LEU A 101 -4.96 11.79 1.77
C LEU A 101 -5.29 11.69 3.26
N PHE A 102 -6.19 10.79 3.66
CA PHE A 102 -6.54 10.57 5.07
C PHE A 102 -5.32 10.20 5.95
N LEU A 103 -4.22 9.72 5.34
CA LEU A 103 -2.97 9.39 6.03
C LEU A 103 -2.23 10.62 6.55
N LEU A 104 -2.48 11.82 6.02
CA LEU A 104 -1.84 13.03 6.52
C LEU A 104 -2.25 13.33 7.98
N ARG A 105 -3.51 13.05 8.34
CA ARG A 105 -4.02 13.16 9.73
C ARG A 105 -3.38 12.16 10.68
N GLU A 106 -2.69 11.15 10.16
CA GLU A 106 -2.02 10.12 10.95
C GLU A 106 -0.59 10.47 11.31
N GLY A 107 -0.13 11.65 10.89
CA GLY A 107 1.26 12.07 11.05
C GLY A 107 2.17 11.48 9.98
N PHE A 108 1.65 11.18 8.79
CA PHE A 108 2.42 10.81 7.61
C PHE A 108 2.46 11.95 6.59
N SER A 109 3.46 11.92 5.72
CA SER A 109 3.40 12.61 4.43
C SER A 109 3.01 11.61 3.33
N LEU A 110 2.45 12.10 2.24
CA LEU A 110 2.00 11.31 1.11
C LEU A 110 2.70 11.80 -0.17
N PHE A 111 3.37 10.89 -0.86
CA PHE A 111 4.05 11.18 -2.12
C PHE A 111 3.30 10.47 -3.26
N CYS A 112 2.72 11.26 -4.15
CA CYS A 112 2.03 10.77 -5.34
C CYS A 112 2.82 11.17 -6.57
N PHE A 113 2.87 10.31 -7.59
CA PHE A 113 3.56 10.60 -8.84
C PHE A 113 2.93 9.84 -10.00
N ASP A 114 3.09 10.37 -11.20
CA ASP A 114 2.72 9.70 -12.45
C ASP A 114 3.89 8.81 -12.86
N PHE A 115 3.72 7.49 -12.93
CA PHE A 115 4.71 6.62 -13.57
C PHE A 115 4.99 7.08 -15.01
N CYS A 116 6.22 6.89 -15.49
CA CYS A 116 6.53 7.19 -16.88
C CYS A 116 5.59 6.41 -17.82
N GLY A 117 5.11 7.06 -18.87
CA GLY A 117 4.08 6.52 -19.76
C GLY A 117 2.64 6.76 -19.30
N SER A 118 2.43 7.35 -18.12
CA SER A 118 1.11 7.64 -17.52
C SER A 118 0.92 9.13 -17.22
N GLY A 119 -0.34 9.55 -17.08
CA GLY A 119 -0.71 10.93 -16.74
C GLY A 119 0.02 11.98 -17.58
N MET A 120 0.59 12.95 -16.86
CA MET A 120 1.35 14.08 -17.38
C MET A 120 2.87 13.78 -17.50
N SER A 121 3.33 12.56 -17.20
CA SER A 121 4.74 12.16 -17.28
C SER A 121 5.20 11.83 -18.71
N GLU A 122 6.51 11.96 -18.92
CA GLU A 122 7.17 11.53 -20.15
C GLU A 122 7.21 9.99 -20.31
N GLY A 123 7.80 9.52 -21.40
CA GLY A 123 7.83 8.10 -21.79
C GLY A 123 6.63 7.75 -22.65
N GLU A 124 6.73 6.73 -23.51
CA GLU A 124 5.62 6.29 -24.38
C GLU A 124 4.83 5.13 -23.77
N TYR A 125 5.52 4.25 -23.05
CA TYR A 125 5.02 2.95 -22.63
C TYR A 125 4.98 2.79 -21.13
N ILE A 126 4.00 2.04 -20.67
CA ILE A 126 3.96 1.40 -19.37
C ILE A 126 4.41 -0.05 -19.50
N SER A 127 4.98 -0.61 -18.44
CA SER A 127 5.50 -1.98 -18.45
C SER A 127 4.96 -2.84 -17.31
N LEU A 128 3.80 -2.46 -16.78
CA LEU A 128 3.05 -3.21 -15.76
C LEU A 128 3.85 -3.56 -14.48
N GLY A 129 4.92 -2.82 -14.18
CA GLY A 129 5.74 -2.94 -12.98
C GLY A 129 7.26 -2.95 -13.26
N PHE A 130 7.67 -3.29 -14.48
CA PHE A 130 9.07 -3.59 -14.79
C PHE A 130 9.98 -2.35 -14.81
N TYR A 131 9.55 -1.28 -15.47
CA TYR A 131 10.21 0.02 -15.47
C TYR A 131 9.65 0.94 -14.39
N GLU A 132 8.40 0.73 -13.98
CA GLU A 132 7.77 1.51 -12.90
C GLU A 132 8.57 1.39 -11.60
N ARG A 133 9.18 0.22 -11.33
CA ARG A 133 10.14 0.09 -10.21
C ARG A 133 11.39 0.97 -10.34
N GLN A 134 11.79 1.38 -11.55
CA GLN A 134 12.92 2.29 -11.76
C GLN A 134 12.51 3.74 -11.50
N ASP A 135 11.27 4.10 -11.80
CA ASP A 135 10.70 5.39 -11.38
C ASP A 135 10.67 5.45 -9.84
N LEU A 136 10.31 4.34 -9.18
CA LEU A 136 10.40 4.22 -7.71
C LEU A 136 11.82 4.41 -7.17
N VAL A 137 12.87 3.97 -7.86
CA VAL A 137 14.26 4.24 -7.43
C VAL A 137 14.47 5.75 -7.29
N ALA A 138 14.11 6.53 -8.30
CA ALA A 138 14.29 7.99 -8.28
C ALA A 138 13.46 8.66 -7.16
N VAL A 139 12.23 8.19 -6.93
CA VAL A 139 11.38 8.68 -5.81
C VAL A 139 12.01 8.39 -4.45
N VAL A 140 12.46 7.14 -4.23
CA VAL A 140 13.00 6.69 -2.95
C VAL A 140 14.36 7.35 -2.68
N GLU A 141 15.21 7.52 -3.69
CA GLU A 141 16.46 8.28 -3.60
C GLU A 141 16.20 9.74 -3.22
N PHE A 142 15.23 10.40 -3.87
CA PHE A 142 14.82 11.76 -3.52
C PHE A 142 14.38 11.87 -2.05
N LEU A 143 13.51 10.96 -1.60
CA LEU A 143 13.03 10.94 -0.21
C LEU A 143 14.14 10.65 0.80
N THR A 144 15.12 9.82 0.42
CA THR A 144 16.31 9.54 1.25
C THR A 144 17.15 10.80 1.44
N LEU A 145 17.31 11.61 0.39
CA LEU A 145 18.02 12.90 0.47
C LEU A 145 17.27 13.95 1.31
N LYS A 146 15.96 13.76 1.52
CA LYS A 146 15.11 14.59 2.40
C LYS A 146 14.99 14.03 3.82
N SER A 147 16.07 13.43 4.34
CA SER A 147 16.10 12.76 5.66
C SER A 147 15.78 13.67 6.86
N ASP A 148 15.87 14.99 6.70
CA ASP A 148 15.44 16.01 7.66
C ASP A 148 13.91 16.15 7.74
N GLU A 149 13.20 15.84 6.65
CA GLU A 149 11.74 15.86 6.56
C GLU A 149 11.11 14.45 6.58
N VAL A 150 11.87 13.41 6.22
CA VAL A 150 11.37 12.03 6.04
C VAL A 150 11.93 11.07 7.10
N ASP A 151 11.04 10.46 7.89
CA ASP A 151 11.38 9.41 8.87
C ASP A 151 10.96 8.01 8.40
N GLY A 152 11.52 7.57 7.28
CA GLY A 152 11.27 6.26 6.69
C GLY A 152 10.10 6.25 5.71
N VAL A 153 10.08 5.21 4.88
CA VAL A 153 9.19 5.11 3.73
C VAL A 153 8.39 3.81 3.75
N ALA A 154 7.11 3.90 3.40
CA ALA A 154 6.28 2.78 3.02
C ALA A 154 5.80 2.97 1.57
N LEU A 155 5.57 1.87 0.87
CA LEU A 155 4.97 1.89 -0.47
C LEU A 155 3.53 1.39 -0.37
N TRP A 156 2.59 2.13 -0.96
CA TRP A 156 1.24 1.65 -1.19
C TRP A 156 1.00 1.60 -2.69
N GLY A 157 0.81 0.40 -3.24
CA GLY A 157 0.49 0.24 -4.66
C GLY A 157 -0.85 -0.42 -4.92
N ARG A 158 -1.44 -0.09 -6.07
CA ARG A 158 -2.65 -0.73 -6.60
C ARG A 158 -2.39 -1.41 -7.94
N SER A 159 -2.84 -2.66 -8.09
CA SER A 159 -2.71 -3.46 -9.30
C SER A 159 -1.27 -3.46 -9.83
N MET A 160 -0.99 -2.82 -10.97
CA MET A 160 0.36 -2.57 -11.45
C MET A 160 1.29 -1.95 -10.40
N GLY A 161 0.85 -0.88 -9.73
CA GLY A 161 1.67 -0.19 -8.73
C GLY A 161 2.01 -1.09 -7.55
N ALA A 162 1.14 -2.04 -7.20
CA ALA A 162 1.43 -3.04 -6.18
C ALA A 162 2.54 -4.01 -6.63
N VAL A 163 2.51 -4.44 -7.89
CA VAL A 163 3.58 -5.26 -8.49
C VAL A 163 4.90 -4.49 -8.51
N ALA A 164 4.90 -3.23 -8.93
CA ALA A 164 6.08 -2.36 -8.89
C ALA A 164 6.65 -2.24 -7.47
N ALA A 165 5.78 -2.03 -6.47
CA ALA A 165 6.17 -1.93 -5.06
C ALA A 165 6.79 -3.22 -4.53
N ILE A 166 6.21 -4.39 -4.81
CA ILE A 166 6.76 -5.70 -4.42
C ILE A 166 8.13 -5.92 -5.07
N MET A 167 8.24 -5.67 -6.38
CA MET A 167 9.48 -5.84 -7.14
C MET A 167 10.59 -4.93 -6.61
N TYR A 168 10.26 -3.69 -6.26
CA TYR A 168 11.19 -2.73 -5.68
C TYR A 168 11.62 -3.13 -4.27
N ALA A 169 10.65 -3.31 -3.36
CA ALA A 169 10.89 -3.59 -1.94
C ALA A 169 11.66 -4.90 -1.71
N SER A 170 11.57 -5.86 -2.63
CA SER A 170 12.39 -7.09 -2.57
C SER A 170 13.90 -6.85 -2.62
N LYS A 171 14.35 -5.65 -3.03
CA LYS A 171 15.77 -5.29 -3.17
C LYS A 171 16.21 -4.16 -2.25
N ASP A 172 15.28 -3.44 -1.64
CA ASP A 172 15.58 -2.27 -0.83
C ASP A 172 15.07 -2.43 0.61
N PRO A 173 15.96 -2.75 1.57
CA PRO A 173 15.59 -2.91 2.97
C PRO A 173 15.28 -1.58 3.67
N TRP A 174 15.48 -0.43 3.02
CA TRP A 174 15.10 0.87 3.58
C TRP A 174 13.58 1.06 3.66
N ILE A 175 12.83 0.35 2.80
CA ILE A 175 11.37 0.33 2.84
C ILE A 175 10.90 -0.41 4.09
N ARG A 176 10.14 0.28 4.96
CA ARG A 176 9.71 -0.27 6.26
C ARG A 176 8.53 -1.23 6.15
N CYS A 177 7.62 -0.99 5.19
CA CYS A 177 6.52 -1.89 4.88
C CYS A 177 5.92 -1.57 3.50
N ILE A 178 5.14 -2.51 2.96
CA ILE A 178 4.37 -2.34 1.72
C ILE A 178 2.88 -2.67 1.92
N VAL A 179 2.03 -1.93 1.24
CA VAL A 179 0.58 -2.12 1.16
C VAL A 179 0.22 -2.37 -0.31
N CYS A 180 -0.41 -3.52 -0.60
CA CYS A 180 -0.66 -3.97 -1.96
C CYS A 180 -2.15 -4.24 -2.17
N ASP A 181 -2.79 -3.43 -3.01
CA ASP A 181 -4.18 -3.58 -3.43
C ASP A 181 -4.27 -4.35 -4.76
N SER A 182 -4.92 -5.51 -4.75
CA SER A 182 -5.19 -6.36 -5.91
C SER A 182 -3.98 -6.59 -6.86
N PRO A 183 -2.79 -7.00 -6.36
CA PRO A 183 -1.64 -7.29 -7.22
C PRO A 183 -1.88 -8.55 -8.07
N PHE A 184 -1.23 -8.64 -9.23
CA PHE A 184 -1.21 -9.85 -10.05
C PHE A 184 0.12 -10.63 -9.88
N ALA A 185 0.05 -11.97 -9.84
CA ALA A 185 1.20 -12.86 -9.65
C ALA A 185 2.20 -12.84 -10.82
N SER A 186 1.72 -12.97 -12.05
CA SER A 186 2.52 -12.77 -13.27
C SER A 186 1.63 -12.33 -14.43
N LEU A 187 2.24 -11.69 -15.44
CA LEU A 187 1.47 -11.24 -16.61
C LEU A 187 0.93 -12.42 -17.44
N ARG A 188 1.66 -13.55 -17.51
CA ARG A 188 1.18 -14.75 -18.20
C ARG A 188 -0.08 -15.31 -17.54
N LEU A 189 -0.07 -15.47 -16.21
CA LEU A 189 -1.23 -15.96 -15.46
C LEU A 189 -2.42 -15.00 -15.61
N LEU A 190 -2.17 -13.69 -15.57
CA LEU A 190 -3.22 -12.70 -15.74
C LEU A 190 -3.87 -12.80 -17.13
N ILE A 191 -3.07 -12.98 -18.18
CA ILE A 191 -3.60 -13.18 -19.54
C ILE A 191 -4.42 -14.48 -19.61
N ASP A 192 -3.92 -15.57 -19.04
CA ASP A 192 -4.64 -16.85 -19.01
C ASP A 192 -6.00 -16.71 -18.31
N ASP A 193 -6.04 -16.05 -17.14
CA ASP A 193 -7.27 -15.78 -16.38
C ASP A 193 -8.26 -14.91 -17.16
N LEU A 194 -7.79 -13.85 -17.83
CA LEU A 194 -8.63 -12.98 -18.64
C LEU A 194 -9.24 -13.73 -19.83
N VAL A 195 -8.46 -14.60 -20.49
CA VAL A 195 -8.93 -15.44 -21.59
C VAL A 195 -10.00 -16.42 -21.11
N GLU A 196 -9.79 -17.07 -19.96
CA GLU A 196 -10.74 -18.04 -19.39
C GLU A 196 -12.05 -17.37 -18.94
N ARG A 197 -11.95 -16.25 -18.23
CA ARG A 197 -13.11 -15.54 -17.66
C ARG A 197 -13.91 -14.81 -18.73
N HIS A 198 -13.24 -14.09 -19.62
CA HIS A 198 -13.88 -13.10 -20.49
C HIS A 198 -13.81 -13.41 -21.98
N GLY A 199 -12.98 -14.36 -22.43
CA GLY A 199 -12.83 -14.68 -23.85
C GLY A 199 -14.05 -15.37 -24.51
N GLY A 200 -15.16 -15.51 -23.77
CA GLY A 200 -16.40 -16.09 -24.25
C GLY A 200 -16.30 -17.61 -24.50
N ARG A 201 -17.34 -18.18 -25.13
CA ARG A 201 -17.43 -19.63 -25.39
C ARG A 201 -16.28 -20.13 -26.27
N THR A 202 -15.84 -19.31 -27.22
CA THR A 202 -14.79 -19.66 -28.19
C THR A 202 -13.40 -19.74 -27.53
N ALA A 203 -13.05 -18.79 -26.66
CA ALA A 203 -11.76 -18.81 -25.96
C ALA A 203 -11.63 -19.93 -24.92
N ARG A 204 -12.73 -20.38 -24.33
CA ARG A 204 -12.71 -21.52 -23.38
C ARG A 204 -12.47 -22.87 -24.06
N VAL A 205 -12.74 -22.97 -25.37
CA VAL A 205 -12.53 -24.19 -26.17
C VAL A 205 -11.17 -24.15 -26.89
N LEU A 206 -10.48 -22.99 -26.86
CA LEU A 206 -9.17 -22.83 -27.47
C LEU A 206 -8.14 -23.72 -26.75
N PRO A 207 -7.42 -24.61 -27.47
CA PRO A 207 -6.38 -25.43 -26.86
C PRO A 207 -5.30 -24.56 -26.21
N LYS A 208 -4.88 -24.90 -24.98
CA LYS A 208 -3.85 -24.16 -24.22
C LYS A 208 -2.57 -23.90 -25.02
N ILE A 209 -2.20 -24.80 -25.93
CA ILE A 209 -1.01 -24.65 -26.77
C ILE A 209 -1.13 -23.47 -27.76
N LEU A 210 -2.35 -23.17 -28.23
CA LEU A 210 -2.60 -22.04 -29.12
C LEU A 210 -2.59 -20.71 -28.36
N VAL A 211 -3.15 -20.68 -27.14
CA VAL A 211 -3.06 -19.52 -26.23
C VAL A 211 -1.59 -19.20 -25.93
N ARG A 212 -0.79 -20.21 -25.58
CA ARG A 212 0.67 -20.06 -25.38
C ARG A 212 1.36 -19.48 -26.61
N GLY A 213 1.01 -19.93 -27.81
CA GLY A 213 1.55 -19.37 -29.06
C GLY A 213 1.16 -17.91 -29.31
N ILE A 214 -0.03 -17.48 -28.89
CA ILE A 214 -0.46 -16.07 -28.93
C ILE A 214 0.35 -15.24 -27.93
N VAL A 215 0.43 -15.68 -26.67
CA VAL A 215 1.19 -15.00 -25.61
C VAL A 215 2.66 -14.83 -26.00
N GLU A 216 3.27 -15.86 -26.59
CA GLU A 216 4.68 -15.78 -27.04
C GLU A 216 4.87 -14.78 -28.19
N ARG A 217 3.88 -14.62 -29.08
CA ARG A 217 3.91 -13.58 -30.11
C ARG A 217 3.77 -12.18 -29.51
N ILE A 218 2.89 -12.01 -28.52
CA ILE A 218 2.72 -10.76 -27.76
C ILE A 218 4.04 -10.40 -27.05
N ARG A 219 4.63 -11.35 -26.32
CA ARG A 219 5.95 -11.20 -25.67
C ARG A 219 7.00 -10.68 -26.63
N LYS A 220 7.22 -11.36 -27.76
CA LYS A 220 8.23 -10.96 -28.77
C LYS A 220 7.98 -9.55 -29.31
N ARG A 221 6.72 -9.17 -29.50
CA ARG A 221 6.36 -7.80 -29.95
C ARG A 221 6.60 -6.76 -28.86
N ILE A 222 6.21 -7.04 -27.62
CA ILE A 222 6.47 -6.16 -26.47
C ILE A 222 7.97 -5.98 -26.28
N MET A 223 8.76 -7.06 -26.29
CA MET A 223 10.22 -6.99 -26.21
C MET A 223 10.81 -6.10 -27.30
N LYS A 224 10.31 -6.21 -28.55
CA LYS A 224 10.77 -5.37 -29.66
C LYS A 224 10.41 -3.89 -29.49
N ARG A 225 9.25 -3.58 -28.90
CA ARG A 225 8.69 -2.21 -28.86
C ARG A 225 9.02 -1.46 -27.58
N ALA A 226 8.97 -2.14 -26.44
CA ALA A 226 9.15 -1.56 -25.11
C ALA A 226 10.43 -2.07 -24.41
N ALA A 227 11.23 -2.93 -25.05
CA ALA A 227 12.53 -3.37 -24.56
C ALA A 227 12.53 -4.07 -23.18
N PHE A 228 11.39 -4.67 -22.78
CA PHE A 228 11.30 -5.52 -21.59
C PHE A 228 10.62 -6.85 -21.91
N ASP A 229 10.91 -7.86 -21.09
CA ASP A 229 10.29 -9.18 -21.19
C ASP A 229 9.12 -9.29 -20.21
N ILE A 230 7.95 -9.70 -20.71
CA ILE A 230 6.78 -9.93 -19.86
C ILE A 230 7.00 -11.03 -18.82
N ASP A 231 7.94 -11.94 -19.07
CA ASP A 231 8.27 -13.03 -18.15
C ASP A 231 9.08 -12.55 -16.95
N ASP A 232 9.64 -11.33 -17.01
CA ASP A 232 10.28 -10.70 -15.87
C ASP A 232 9.29 -10.02 -14.91
N LEU A 233 8.00 -9.94 -15.30
CA LEU A 233 6.88 -9.51 -14.45
C LEU A 233 6.32 -10.71 -13.67
N ASP A 234 7.06 -11.11 -12.66
CA ASP A 234 6.71 -12.23 -11.76
C ASP A 234 6.79 -11.77 -10.31
N ALA A 235 5.69 -11.22 -9.79
CA ALA A 235 5.60 -10.74 -8.41
C ALA A 235 5.85 -11.86 -7.39
N VAL A 236 5.49 -13.11 -7.71
CA VAL A 236 5.75 -14.27 -6.84
C VAL A 236 7.25 -14.51 -6.69
N LYS A 237 8.03 -14.41 -7.77
CA LYS A 237 9.49 -14.50 -7.72
C LYS A 237 10.11 -13.43 -6.81
N TYR A 238 9.65 -12.18 -6.89
CA TYR A 238 10.19 -11.10 -6.06
C TYR A 238 9.70 -11.20 -4.60
N ALA A 239 8.45 -11.60 -4.37
CA ALA A 239 7.91 -11.83 -3.03
C ALA A 239 8.74 -12.87 -2.25
N LYS A 240 9.23 -13.93 -2.90
CA LYS A 240 10.13 -14.93 -2.28
C LYS A 240 11.41 -14.35 -1.68
N ALA A 241 11.90 -13.25 -2.23
CA ALA A 241 13.10 -12.57 -1.75
C ALA A 241 12.78 -11.36 -0.86
N CYS A 242 11.50 -11.03 -0.66
CA CYS A 242 11.10 -9.80 0.00
C CYS A 242 10.99 -9.99 1.52
N GLY A 243 11.98 -9.46 2.25
CA GLY A 243 11.97 -9.40 3.71
C GLY A 243 11.18 -8.22 4.30
N VAL A 244 10.50 -7.43 3.46
CA VAL A 244 9.75 -6.25 3.88
C VAL A 244 8.33 -6.65 4.31
N PRO A 245 7.85 -6.24 5.50
CA PRO A 245 6.49 -6.52 5.95
C PRO A 245 5.43 -6.05 4.96
N ALA A 246 4.47 -6.93 4.64
CA ALA A 246 3.46 -6.67 3.63
C ALA A 246 2.04 -6.84 4.16
N LEU A 247 1.16 -5.92 3.76
CA LEU A 247 -0.29 -6.03 3.82
C LEU A 247 -0.81 -6.16 2.39
N LEU A 248 -1.45 -7.28 2.09
CA LEU A 248 -2.13 -7.54 0.83
C LEU A 248 -3.64 -7.45 1.05
N PHE A 249 -4.35 -6.78 0.15
CA PHE A 249 -5.80 -6.86 0.13
C PHE A 249 -6.34 -6.92 -1.29
N HIS A 250 -7.55 -7.44 -1.44
CA HIS A 250 -8.12 -7.72 -2.76
C HIS A 250 -9.64 -7.58 -2.74
N GLY A 251 -10.20 -7.03 -3.82
CA GLY A 251 -11.65 -7.02 -4.03
C GLY A 251 -12.21 -8.45 -4.15
N ALA A 252 -13.17 -8.83 -3.31
CA ALA A 252 -13.74 -10.17 -3.30
C ALA A 252 -14.41 -10.53 -4.63
N ASP A 253 -14.91 -9.52 -5.35
CA ASP A 253 -15.62 -9.65 -6.62
C ASP A 253 -14.74 -9.22 -7.82
N ASP A 254 -13.41 -9.23 -7.66
CA ASP A 254 -12.46 -8.82 -8.69
C ASP A 254 -12.48 -9.78 -9.90
N ASP A 255 -13.09 -9.31 -10.98
CA ASP A 255 -13.20 -10.03 -12.24
C ASP A 255 -11.93 -9.87 -13.10
N PHE A 256 -11.16 -8.79 -12.92
CA PHE A 256 -9.99 -8.47 -13.72
C PHE A 256 -8.73 -9.21 -13.27
N VAL A 257 -8.41 -9.18 -11.97
CA VAL A 257 -7.34 -9.99 -11.36
C VAL A 257 -7.97 -10.94 -10.37
N SER A 258 -7.82 -12.24 -10.60
CA SER A 258 -8.33 -13.25 -9.67
C SER A 258 -7.74 -13.06 -8.26
N PRO A 259 -8.56 -13.12 -7.19
CA PRO A 259 -8.08 -13.14 -5.80
C PRO A 259 -6.97 -14.17 -5.53
N THR A 260 -6.94 -15.27 -6.30
CA THR A 260 -5.90 -16.30 -6.23
C THR A 260 -4.49 -15.78 -6.51
N HIS A 261 -4.34 -14.71 -7.32
CA HIS A 261 -3.05 -14.08 -7.56
C HIS A 261 -2.46 -13.51 -6.27
N CYS A 262 -3.30 -12.85 -5.47
CA CYS A 262 -2.93 -12.26 -4.20
C CYS A 262 -2.56 -13.33 -3.17
N GLU A 263 -3.28 -14.45 -3.16
CA GLU A 263 -2.94 -15.63 -2.34
C GLU A 263 -1.58 -16.23 -2.73
N MET A 264 -1.31 -16.41 -4.03
CA MET A 264 -0.01 -16.93 -4.51
C MET A 264 1.15 -16.02 -4.11
N ILE A 265 0.96 -14.69 -4.15
CA ILE A 265 1.97 -13.72 -3.73
C ILE A 265 2.15 -13.76 -2.21
N ARG A 266 1.05 -13.78 -1.43
CA ARG A 266 1.11 -13.89 0.04
C ARG A 266 1.93 -15.12 0.45
N ASP A 267 1.62 -16.28 -0.13
CA ASP A 267 2.28 -17.55 0.21
C ASP A 267 3.75 -17.61 -0.21
N ALA A 268 4.16 -16.70 -1.09
CA ALA A 268 5.54 -16.59 -1.54
C ALA A 268 6.43 -15.80 -0.58
N PHE A 269 5.88 -14.90 0.24
CA PHE A 269 6.69 -14.12 1.17
C PHE A 269 7.42 -15.02 2.20
N PRO A 270 8.72 -14.77 2.47
CA PRO A 270 9.49 -15.54 3.46
C PRO A 270 9.14 -15.18 4.92
N ILE A 271 8.34 -14.13 5.12
CA ILE A 271 7.89 -13.63 6.42
C ILE A 271 6.35 -13.55 6.44
N PRO A 272 5.71 -13.53 7.62
CA PRO A 272 4.26 -13.38 7.71
C PRO A 272 3.75 -12.15 6.95
N CYS A 273 2.88 -12.39 5.98
CA CYS A 273 2.20 -11.40 5.17
C CYS A 273 0.72 -11.35 5.57
N LEU A 274 0.22 -10.16 5.93
CA LEU A 274 -1.20 -10.01 6.25
C LEU A 274 -2.02 -10.00 4.95
N GLN A 275 -3.16 -10.68 4.93
CA GLN A 275 -4.08 -10.63 3.80
C GLN A 275 -5.52 -10.36 4.24
N GLN A 276 -6.22 -9.51 3.49
CA GLN A 276 -7.63 -9.21 3.72
C GLN A 276 -8.42 -9.15 2.40
N PHE A 277 -9.62 -9.74 2.36
CA PHE A 277 -10.56 -9.49 1.27
C PHE A 277 -11.53 -8.37 1.64
N THR A 278 -11.93 -7.58 0.66
CA THR A 278 -12.87 -6.46 0.82
C THR A 278 -13.97 -6.53 -0.23
N PRO A 279 -15.22 -6.11 0.07
CA PRO A 279 -16.28 -6.09 -0.94
C PRO A 279 -15.91 -5.26 -2.19
N GLY A 280 -16.39 -5.68 -3.35
CA GLY A 280 -16.23 -4.95 -4.61
C GLY A 280 -15.19 -5.55 -5.56
N GLY A 281 -15.14 -4.98 -6.77
CA GLY A 281 -14.27 -5.40 -7.86
C GLY A 281 -12.93 -4.65 -7.93
N HIS A 282 -12.19 -4.87 -9.02
CA HIS A 282 -10.81 -4.38 -9.21
C HIS A 282 -10.66 -2.87 -8.97
N ASN A 283 -11.57 -2.09 -9.56
CA ASN A 283 -11.51 -0.62 -9.59
C ASN A 283 -12.47 0.05 -8.59
N CYS A 284 -13.14 -0.73 -7.74
CA CYS A 284 -14.04 -0.17 -6.73
C CYS A 284 -13.28 0.67 -5.70
N GLU A 285 -13.93 1.69 -5.16
CA GLU A 285 -13.42 2.39 -3.98
C GLU A 285 -13.37 1.44 -2.78
N ARG A 286 -12.36 1.61 -1.94
CA ARG A 286 -12.14 0.76 -0.76
C ARG A 286 -12.84 1.37 0.44
N GLN A 287 -13.57 0.52 1.17
CA GLN A 287 -14.38 0.92 2.32
C GLN A 287 -13.53 1.29 3.55
N ASP A 288 -14.16 1.97 4.51
CA ASP A 288 -13.51 2.50 5.72
C ASP A 288 -12.85 1.43 6.60
N ASP A 289 -13.32 0.19 6.55
CA ASP A 289 -12.71 -0.93 7.26
C ASP A 289 -11.30 -1.23 6.75
N ILE A 290 -11.09 -1.24 5.44
CA ILE A 290 -9.78 -1.39 4.81
C ILE A 290 -8.92 -0.16 5.08
N GLN A 291 -9.47 1.05 5.00
CA GLN A 291 -8.71 2.26 5.34
C GLN A 291 -8.22 2.23 6.80
N ARG A 292 -9.04 1.76 7.75
CA ARG A 292 -8.64 1.54 9.15
C ARG A 292 -7.54 0.47 9.28
N LEU A 293 -7.61 -0.60 8.50
CA LEU A 293 -6.57 -1.64 8.49
C LEU A 293 -5.24 -1.10 7.96
N ILE A 294 -5.27 -0.39 6.82
CA ILE A 294 -4.10 0.27 6.23
C ILE A 294 -3.47 1.23 7.23
N ARG A 295 -4.29 2.08 7.86
CA ARG A 295 -3.88 3.02 8.91
C ARG A 295 -3.15 2.32 10.05
N ALA A 296 -3.73 1.26 10.62
CA ALA A 296 -3.13 0.51 11.71
C ALA A 296 -1.82 -0.17 11.29
N PHE A 297 -1.78 -0.76 10.10
CA PHE A 297 -0.59 -1.40 9.57
C PHE A 297 0.55 -0.40 9.33
N LEU A 298 0.27 0.74 8.72
CA LEU A 298 1.25 1.80 8.49
C LEU A 298 1.77 2.37 9.81
N ARG A 299 0.89 2.68 10.78
CA ARG A 299 1.32 3.16 12.12
C ARG A 299 2.27 2.18 12.81
N LEU A 300 1.94 0.89 12.80
CA LEU A 300 2.77 -0.13 13.44
C LEU A 300 4.20 -0.15 12.89
N TYR A 301 4.37 -0.07 11.57
CA TYR A 301 5.68 -0.22 10.92
C TYR A 301 6.44 1.10 10.73
N LEU A 302 5.73 2.22 10.57
CA LEU A 302 6.35 3.53 10.36
C LEU A 302 6.62 4.27 11.68
N ILE A 303 5.85 4.02 12.75
CA ILE A 303 5.94 4.75 14.02
C ILE A 303 6.30 3.80 15.16
N ASP A 304 5.42 2.84 15.48
CA ASP A 304 5.49 2.11 16.75
C ASP A 304 6.74 1.21 16.84
N LYS A 305 7.03 0.42 15.80
CA LYS A 305 8.22 -0.45 15.75
C LYS A 305 9.54 0.34 15.78
N PRO A 306 9.74 1.36 14.93
CA PRO A 306 10.93 2.22 15.02
C PRO A 306 11.09 2.90 16.39
N GLN A 307 10.01 3.39 16.98
CA GLN A 307 10.05 4.01 18.31
C GLN A 307 10.45 3.00 19.39
N GLY A 308 9.80 1.85 19.45
CA GLY A 308 10.13 0.80 20.41
C GLY A 308 11.59 0.31 20.27
N ALA A 309 12.12 0.24 19.05
CA ALA A 309 13.53 -0.08 18.82
C ALA A 309 14.49 0.97 19.42
N ARG A 310 14.18 2.27 19.26
CA ARG A 310 14.96 3.37 19.86
C ARG A 310 14.91 3.33 21.39
N GLU A 311 13.72 3.07 21.95
CA GLU A 311 13.52 2.97 23.41
C GLU A 311 14.32 1.80 24.01
N MET A 312 14.25 0.62 23.39
CA MET A 312 15.05 -0.54 23.82
C MET A 312 16.56 -0.29 23.73
N GLN A 313 17.01 0.41 22.69
CA GLN A 313 18.41 0.78 22.55
C GLN A 313 18.85 1.74 23.65
N ALA A 314 18.05 2.77 23.96
CA ALA A 314 18.33 3.72 25.03
C ALA A 314 18.41 3.04 26.40
N VAL A 315 17.52 2.08 26.69
CA VAL A 315 17.56 1.27 27.91
C VAL A 315 18.86 0.48 27.99
N ARG A 316 19.25 -0.20 26.90
CA ARG A 316 20.49 -0.98 26.84
C ARG A 316 21.74 -0.12 27.05
N GLU A 317 21.78 1.07 26.48
CA GLU A 317 22.87 2.04 26.65
C GLU A 317 22.97 2.52 28.11
N LEU A 318 21.84 2.77 28.77
CA LEU A 318 21.79 3.11 30.19
C LEU A 318 22.27 1.95 31.09
N GLU A 319 21.88 0.71 30.80
CA GLU A 319 22.35 -0.48 31.52
C GLU A 319 23.87 -0.67 31.37
N LEU A 320 24.41 -0.48 30.16
CA LEU A 320 25.85 -0.50 29.90
C LEU A 320 26.59 0.61 30.65
N ALA A 321 26.04 1.84 30.67
CA ALA A 321 26.63 2.95 31.42
C ALA A 321 26.64 2.70 32.94
N ASN A 322 25.56 2.12 33.48
CA ASN A 322 25.43 1.80 34.90
C ASN A 322 26.36 0.65 35.33
N THR A 323 26.61 -0.33 34.46
CA THR A 323 27.54 -1.44 34.73
C THR A 323 29.01 -1.06 34.51
N ALA A 324 29.29 -0.03 33.71
CA ALA A 324 30.63 0.52 33.51
C ALA A 324 31.05 1.54 34.59
N SER A 325 30.14 1.98 35.45
CA SER A 325 30.47 2.82 36.61
C SER A 325 31.16 1.96 37.68
N PRO A 326 32.41 2.25 38.09
CA PRO A 326 33.11 1.40 39.05
C PRO A 326 32.33 1.38 40.38
N ALA A 327 32.10 0.18 40.89
CA ALA A 327 31.43 -0.06 42.15
C ALA A 327 31.92 0.94 43.22
N ALA A 328 30.96 1.64 43.84
CA ALA A 328 31.22 2.51 44.97
C ALA A 328 32.07 1.74 46.01
N VAL A 329 33.22 2.32 46.34
CA VAL A 329 34.10 1.84 47.42
C VAL A 329 33.28 1.70 48.70
N PRO A 330 33.36 0.59 49.45
CA PRO A 330 32.63 0.47 50.69
C PRO A 330 33.19 1.45 51.72
N VAL A 331 32.28 2.15 52.40
CA VAL A 331 32.59 3.02 53.54
C VAL A 331 33.31 2.20 54.62
N ALA A 332 34.59 2.48 54.84
CA ALA A 332 35.33 2.02 56.01
C ALA A 332 35.45 3.16 57.02
N ALA A 333 34.85 2.98 58.19
CA ALA A 333 35.03 3.82 59.35
C ALA A 333 36.42 3.57 59.98
N ALA A 334 37.18 4.63 60.28
CA ALA A 334 37.81 4.89 61.59
C ALA A 334 38.99 5.90 61.52
N ALA A 335 39.07 6.70 62.61
CA ALA A 335 40.27 7.27 63.25
C ALA A 335 40.88 8.60 62.73
N THR A 336 40.49 9.65 63.45
CA THR A 336 41.25 10.79 63.98
C THR A 336 42.77 10.83 63.75
N LYS A 337 43.26 11.93 63.15
CA LYS A 337 44.33 12.78 63.73
C LYS A 337 44.44 14.12 63.01
N ALA A 338 44.57 15.17 63.82
CA ALA A 338 44.75 16.55 63.42
C ALA A 338 46.14 16.83 62.81
N ALA A 339 46.21 17.74 61.84
CA ALA A 339 47.31 18.69 61.69
C ALA A 339 46.94 19.84 60.74
N THR A 340 47.36 21.02 61.16
CA THR A 340 47.17 22.39 60.68
C THR A 340 47.84 22.67 59.34
N SER A 341 47.20 23.45 58.45
CA SER A 341 47.75 24.66 57.79
C SER A 341 47.05 25.00 56.46
N GLN A 342 46.54 26.23 56.39
CA GLN A 342 46.30 27.06 55.19
C GLN A 342 47.64 27.77 54.83
N PRO A 343 47.86 28.42 53.65
CA PRO A 343 46.84 29.12 52.85
C PRO A 343 47.01 29.14 51.30
N SER A 344 46.01 29.80 50.67
CA SER A 344 46.08 30.67 49.47
C SER A 344 45.69 30.12 48.08
N ALA A 345 44.60 30.71 47.56
CA ALA A 345 44.18 30.84 46.15
C ALA A 345 45.01 31.97 45.45
N PRO A 346 44.86 32.35 44.15
CA PRO A 346 43.72 32.12 43.23
C PRO A 346 44.05 31.89 41.73
N GLY A 347 43.02 31.61 40.92
CA GLY A 347 43.08 31.84 39.46
C GLY A 347 42.22 30.92 38.58
N ALA A 348 41.00 31.36 38.24
CA ALA A 348 40.32 31.00 36.99
C ALA A 348 40.76 32.01 35.89
N PRO A 349 40.51 31.87 34.56
CA PRO A 349 39.43 31.07 33.93
C PRO A 349 39.73 30.43 32.55
N ALA A 350 38.69 29.80 31.98
CA ALA A 350 38.21 29.88 30.59
C ALA A 350 38.21 28.59 29.74
N LEU A 351 36.98 28.23 29.36
CA LEU A 351 36.55 27.28 28.34
C LEU A 351 37.07 27.62 26.93
N LYS A 352 37.41 26.58 26.15
CA LYS A 352 37.26 26.57 24.69
C LYS A 352 36.65 25.25 24.24
N GLN A 353 35.50 25.37 23.58
CA GLN A 353 34.84 24.33 22.80
C GLN A 353 35.73 23.94 21.60
N LEU A 354 35.80 22.64 21.30
CA LEU A 354 36.25 22.13 20.00
C LEU A 354 35.06 21.50 19.26
N VAL A 355 34.84 21.99 18.04
CA VAL A 355 33.96 21.43 17.01
C VAL A 355 34.81 20.48 16.12
N PRO A 356 34.29 19.32 15.67
CA PRO A 356 35.01 18.42 14.77
C PRO A 356 34.93 18.86 13.29
N PRO A 357 35.87 18.42 12.43
CA PRO A 357 36.05 18.94 11.08
C PRO A 357 35.15 18.32 10.01
N THR A 358 35.09 19.08 8.93
CA THR A 358 34.27 19.06 7.72
C THR A 358 34.54 17.95 6.71
N SER A 359 33.51 17.81 5.87
CA SER A 359 33.30 17.11 4.60
C SER A 359 34.36 17.28 3.49
N TYR A 360 34.46 16.22 2.67
CA TYR A 360 34.74 16.24 1.23
C TYR A 360 33.37 16.03 0.52
N GLY A 361 32.98 16.59 -0.63
CA GLY A 361 33.60 17.45 -1.63
C GLY A 361 32.69 17.38 -2.87
N MET A 362 32.06 18.51 -3.21
CA MET A 362 31.16 18.71 -4.36
C MET A 362 31.82 18.47 -5.73
N ARG A 363 30.99 18.29 -6.77
CA ARG A 363 31.08 19.12 -7.99
C ARG A 363 29.71 19.26 -8.68
N CYS A 364 29.24 20.50 -8.78
CA CYS A 364 28.15 20.95 -9.66
C CYS A 364 28.72 21.85 -10.76
N ALA A 365 28.07 21.86 -11.92
CA ALA A 365 28.07 22.91 -12.94
C ALA A 365 26.67 22.85 -13.60
N GLY A 366 25.98 23.91 -13.99
CA GLY A 366 26.19 25.36 -13.96
C GLY A 366 24.88 26.03 -14.38
N THR A 367 24.65 27.23 -13.86
CA THR A 367 23.43 28.04 -13.96
C THR A 367 23.26 28.70 -15.34
N ALA A 368 22.03 28.90 -15.79
CA ALA A 368 21.66 30.02 -16.67
C ALA A 368 20.27 30.55 -16.30
N LEU A 369 20.24 31.82 -15.88
CA LEU A 369 19.06 32.64 -15.59
C LEU A 369 18.65 33.40 -16.86
N ILE A 370 17.35 33.43 -17.19
CA ILE A 370 16.77 34.55 -17.95
C ILE A 370 15.40 34.89 -17.34
N SER A 371 15.26 36.17 -17.01
CA SER A 371 14.09 36.89 -16.51
C SER A 371 13.32 37.52 -17.66
N SER A 372 11.99 37.48 -17.62
CA SER A 372 11.12 38.65 -17.93
C SER A 372 9.63 38.32 -17.84
N SER A 373 8.91 39.02 -16.97
CA SER A 373 7.50 39.43 -17.11
C SER A 373 7.51 40.96 -17.39
N PRO A 374 6.39 41.69 -17.62
CA PRO A 374 4.97 41.31 -17.62
C PRO A 374 4.13 41.95 -18.77
N THR A 375 2.85 41.58 -18.92
CA THR A 375 1.75 42.57 -19.11
C THR A 375 0.36 41.94 -18.97
N SER A 376 -0.52 42.72 -18.36
CA SER A 376 -1.94 42.55 -18.05
C SER A 376 -2.88 42.60 -19.26
N ALA A 377 -4.01 41.88 -19.19
CA ALA A 377 -5.26 42.29 -19.84
C ALA A 377 -6.50 41.79 -19.09
N THR A 378 -7.43 42.71 -18.90
CA THR A 378 -8.75 42.66 -18.26
C THR A 378 -9.86 42.14 -19.19
N ALA A 379 -10.85 41.41 -18.65
CA ALA A 379 -12.28 41.37 -19.07
C ALA A 379 -13.06 40.48 -18.08
N SER A 380 -13.87 41.01 -17.15
CA SER A 380 -15.31 41.37 -17.24
C SER A 380 -16.30 40.19 -17.35
N SER A 381 -16.90 39.87 -16.19
CA SER A 381 -18.32 39.59 -15.90
C SER A 381 -19.23 38.80 -16.86
N SER A 382 -19.87 37.75 -16.33
CA SER A 382 -21.35 37.66 -16.27
C SER A 382 -21.83 36.50 -15.39
N SER A 383 -22.75 36.82 -14.49
CA SER A 383 -23.55 35.97 -13.61
C SER A 383 -24.68 35.22 -14.33
N THR A 384 -25.04 34.01 -13.88
CA THR A 384 -26.45 33.55 -13.79
C THR A 384 -26.63 32.26 -12.96
N THR A 385 -27.36 32.43 -11.84
CA THR A 385 -28.47 31.61 -11.30
C THR A 385 -28.40 30.08 -11.22
N SER A 386 -28.47 29.60 -9.97
CA SER A 386 -28.92 28.27 -9.53
C SER A 386 -30.41 28.00 -9.79
N PRO A 387 -30.84 26.73 -9.73
CA PRO A 387 -31.96 26.42 -8.84
C PRO A 387 -31.72 25.21 -7.93
N SER A 388 -32.26 25.33 -6.72
CA SER A 388 -32.45 24.30 -5.71
C SER A 388 -33.48 23.25 -6.14
N THR A 389 -33.22 21.97 -5.87
CA THR A 389 -34.27 21.00 -5.49
C THR A 389 -33.70 19.92 -4.57
N SER A 390 -34.42 19.69 -3.48
CA SER A 390 -34.26 18.60 -2.51
C SER A 390 -34.92 17.32 -3.01
N ALA A 391 -34.23 16.18 -2.94
CA ALA A 391 -34.87 14.86 -2.89
C ALA A 391 -33.95 13.85 -2.19
N SER A 392 -34.40 13.38 -1.03
CA SER A 392 -33.83 12.27 -0.29
C SER A 392 -34.20 10.93 -0.94
N SER A 393 -33.22 10.18 -1.43
CA SER A 393 -33.33 8.73 -1.62
C SER A 393 -31.95 8.09 -1.44
N SER A 394 -31.86 7.13 -0.53
CA SER A 394 -30.65 6.37 -0.23
C SER A 394 -30.28 5.49 -1.43
N THR A 395 -29.35 6.00 -2.23
CA THR A 395 -28.67 5.27 -3.31
C THR A 395 -27.19 5.24 -2.95
N SER A 396 -26.54 4.09 -3.13
CA SER A 396 -25.09 3.96 -2.97
C SER A 396 -24.42 4.92 -3.94
N PHE A 397 -23.80 5.96 -3.40
CA PHE A 397 -23.21 7.05 -4.15
C PHE A 397 -21.87 6.60 -4.75
N ASP A 398 -21.79 6.58 -6.08
CA ASP A 398 -20.56 6.24 -6.80
C ASP A 398 -19.68 7.49 -6.94
N SER A 399 -18.68 7.61 -6.06
CA SER A 399 -17.71 8.71 -6.04
C SER A 399 -16.85 8.74 -7.33
N SER A 400 -16.83 7.67 -8.12
CA SER A 400 -16.11 7.62 -9.40
C SER A 400 -16.70 8.54 -10.48
N LEU A 401 -17.90 9.07 -10.24
CA LEU A 401 -18.59 10.05 -11.08
C LEU A 401 -18.46 11.50 -10.56
N LEU A 402 -17.86 11.70 -9.37
CA LEU A 402 -17.59 13.03 -8.85
C LEU A 402 -16.49 13.73 -9.65
N SER A 403 -16.67 15.04 -9.84
CA SER A 403 -15.59 15.90 -10.30
C SER A 403 -14.43 15.88 -9.29
N PRO A 404 -13.20 16.14 -9.73
CA PRO A 404 -12.03 16.10 -8.85
C PRO A 404 -12.13 16.97 -7.59
N ALA A 405 -12.62 18.20 -7.72
CA ALA A 405 -12.88 19.08 -6.58
C ALA A 405 -13.91 18.47 -5.60
N SER A 406 -14.91 17.75 -6.10
CA SER A 406 -15.91 17.08 -5.27
C SER A 406 -15.38 15.82 -4.60
N ARG A 407 -14.36 15.13 -5.13
CA ARG A 407 -13.70 14.01 -4.43
C ARG A 407 -12.77 14.48 -3.32
N LEU A 408 -12.01 15.54 -3.55
CA LEU A 408 -11.25 16.16 -2.47
C LEU A 408 -12.21 16.67 -1.37
N ALA A 409 -13.32 17.31 -1.76
CA ALA A 409 -14.36 17.71 -0.82
C ALA A 409 -14.99 16.49 -0.11
N TYR A 410 -15.18 15.37 -0.79
CA TYR A 410 -15.65 14.10 -0.21
C TYR A 410 -14.64 13.55 0.82
N TYR A 411 -13.35 13.46 0.47
CA TYR A 411 -12.31 13.02 1.40
C TYR A 411 -12.14 13.98 2.58
N CYS A 412 -12.32 15.28 2.37
CA CYS A 412 -12.37 16.27 3.44
C CYS A 412 -13.63 16.12 4.30
N SER A 413 -14.80 15.81 3.74
CA SER A 413 -16.08 15.82 4.48
C SER A 413 -16.44 14.51 5.17
N ASN A 414 -15.92 13.36 4.74
CA ASN A 414 -16.30 12.04 5.25
C ASN A 414 -15.36 11.45 6.33
N SER A 415 -14.40 12.21 6.87
CA SER A 415 -13.55 11.74 7.98
C SER A 415 -14.22 11.81 9.36
N ARG A 416 -15.48 11.37 9.49
CA ARG A 416 -16.17 11.34 10.79
C ARG A 416 -15.69 10.16 11.62
N ASP A 417 -14.77 10.44 12.54
CA ASP A 417 -14.31 9.51 13.57
C ASP A 417 -15.44 9.17 14.55
N SER A 418 -15.75 7.88 14.70
CA SER A 418 -16.52 7.35 15.82
C SER A 418 -15.57 7.05 16.97
N THR A 419 -15.13 8.10 17.67
CA THR A 419 -14.44 7.96 18.94
C THR A 419 -15.48 7.68 20.04
N SER A 420 -15.48 6.46 20.58
CA SER A 420 -16.03 6.20 21.91
C SER A 420 -14.99 5.44 22.74
N PRO A 421 -14.66 5.91 23.96
CA PRO A 421 -13.57 5.34 24.73
C PRO A 421 -13.96 3.99 25.34
N LEU A 422 -13.08 3.01 25.18
CA LEU A 422 -13.06 1.76 25.95
C LEU A 422 -13.06 2.06 27.45
N LYS A 423 -14.12 1.61 28.15
CA LYS A 423 -14.10 1.42 29.61
C LYS A 423 -14.00 -0.06 29.92
N THR A 424 -12.93 -0.41 30.63
CA THR A 424 -12.70 -1.67 31.34
C THR A 424 -13.74 -1.90 32.44
N ALA A 425 -14.27 -3.13 32.54
CA ALA A 425 -14.60 -3.79 33.82
C ALA A 425 -14.81 -5.29 33.61
N ALA A 426 -14.19 -6.09 34.47
CA ALA A 426 -14.27 -7.54 34.52
C ALA A 426 -15.50 -8.04 35.31
N THR A 427 -15.87 -9.31 35.04
CA THR A 427 -16.63 -10.28 35.86
C THR A 427 -18.08 -9.96 36.25
N LEU A 428 -19.03 -10.75 35.71
CA LEU A 428 -19.86 -11.71 36.45
C LEU A 428 -20.79 -12.51 35.51
N ALA A 429 -20.98 -13.78 35.85
CA ALA A 429 -21.74 -14.78 35.12
C ALA A 429 -23.27 -14.57 35.18
N SER A 430 -23.99 -14.94 34.11
CA SER A 430 -25.25 -15.72 34.15
C SER A 430 -25.93 -15.83 32.77
N SER A 431 -26.09 -17.08 32.30
CA SER A 431 -27.21 -17.69 31.54
C SER A 431 -27.72 -17.12 30.19
N PRO A 432 -28.18 -18.00 29.26
CA PRO A 432 -28.53 -17.62 27.88
C PRO A 432 -30.02 -17.24 27.71
N PRO A 433 -30.40 -16.46 26.67
CA PRO A 433 -31.79 -16.23 26.33
C PRO A 433 -32.30 -17.18 25.22
N PRO A 434 -33.64 -17.26 25.02
CA PRO A 434 -34.32 -18.52 24.74
C PRO A 434 -34.75 -18.74 23.29
N PHE A 435 -35.07 -20.01 23.03
CA PHE A 435 -35.91 -20.50 21.94
C PHE A 435 -37.23 -19.72 21.83
N PHE A 436 -37.63 -19.38 20.60
CA PHE A 436 -39.03 -19.11 20.26
C PHE A 436 -39.53 -20.14 19.26
N THR A 437 -40.46 -20.94 19.73
CA THR A 437 -41.38 -21.78 18.98
C THR A 437 -42.44 -20.94 18.28
N SER A 438 -42.78 -21.29 17.04
CA SER A 438 -44.11 -21.07 16.49
C SER A 438 -44.56 -22.33 15.74
N LEU A 439 -45.76 -22.80 16.08
CA LEU A 439 -46.41 -24.03 15.65
C LEU A 439 -47.65 -23.67 14.81
N ARG A 440 -47.92 -24.53 13.81
CA ARG A 440 -49.21 -24.83 13.13
C ARG A 440 -49.71 -23.82 12.08
N SER A 441 -50.32 -24.22 10.96
CA SER A 441 -50.84 -25.53 10.51
C SER A 441 -51.11 -25.59 8.98
N SER A 442 -51.08 -26.83 8.46
CA SER A 442 -51.91 -27.45 7.39
C SER A 442 -51.88 -26.82 5.98
N SER A 443 -51.68 -27.55 4.88
CA SER A 443 -52.29 -28.81 4.43
C SER A 443 -51.70 -29.24 3.08
N GLY A 444 -51.84 -30.52 2.67
CA GLY A 444 -51.87 -30.88 1.24
C GLY A 444 -50.90 -31.94 0.69
N THR A 445 -51.07 -33.18 1.12
CA THR A 445 -51.03 -34.45 0.35
C THR A 445 -50.48 -34.46 -1.09
N ARG A 446 -49.43 -35.26 -1.38
CA ARG A 446 -49.52 -36.49 -2.21
C ARG A 446 -48.21 -37.28 -2.29
N ALA A 447 -48.35 -38.58 -2.05
CA ALA A 447 -47.33 -39.62 -2.15
C ALA A 447 -47.06 -40.07 -3.59
N ARG A 448 -45.88 -40.65 -3.82
CA ARG A 448 -45.74 -41.92 -4.56
C ARG A 448 -44.52 -42.71 -4.09
N VAL A 449 -44.75 -44.02 -4.02
CA VAL A 449 -43.99 -45.10 -3.41
C VAL A 449 -43.43 -46.00 -4.52
N SER A 450 -42.23 -46.55 -4.30
CA SER A 450 -41.79 -47.93 -4.63
C SER A 450 -40.31 -48.05 -4.16
N ALA A 451 -39.89 -48.75 -3.09
CA ALA A 451 -39.95 -50.18 -2.75
C ALA A 451 -39.56 -51.08 -3.94
N SER A 452 -38.66 -52.07 -3.89
CA SER A 452 -37.82 -52.72 -2.87
C SER A 452 -36.75 -53.53 -3.65
N THR A 453 -35.59 -53.89 -3.12
CA THR A 453 -35.41 -55.20 -2.44
C THR A 453 -34.02 -55.25 -1.83
N ALA A 454 -33.98 -55.77 -0.60
CA ALA A 454 -32.78 -56.11 0.14
C ALA A 454 -32.33 -57.54 -0.16
N THR A 455 -31.06 -57.84 0.03
CA THR A 455 -30.64 -59.12 0.61
C THR A 455 -29.42 -58.90 1.50
N VAL A 456 -29.51 -59.53 2.67
CA VAL A 456 -28.70 -59.41 3.88
C VAL A 456 -27.67 -60.53 3.91
N ALA A 457 -26.48 -60.24 4.44
CA ALA A 457 -25.68 -61.09 5.35
C ALA A 457 -24.34 -60.36 5.64
N ASP A 458 -23.72 -60.36 6.80
CA ASP A 458 -24.04 -60.72 8.19
C ASP A 458 -22.79 -60.30 9.02
N GLY A 459 -22.97 -60.01 10.31
CA GLY A 459 -21.92 -59.88 11.33
C GLY A 459 -21.12 -58.56 11.31
N GLY A 460 -21.03 -57.75 12.35
CA GLY A 460 -21.23 -57.96 13.79
C GLY A 460 -20.06 -57.31 14.53
N GLY A 461 -20.32 -56.52 15.57
CA GLY A 461 -19.28 -56.09 16.51
C GLY A 461 -19.33 -54.62 16.93
N ALA A 462 -19.98 -54.37 18.07
CA ALA A 462 -20.06 -53.10 18.79
C ALA A 462 -18.77 -52.74 19.57
N GLY A 463 -18.71 -51.50 20.08
CA GLY A 463 -17.82 -51.09 21.19
C GLY A 463 -17.10 -49.77 20.93
N GLU A 464 -17.74 -48.60 21.09
CA GLU A 464 -17.84 -47.80 22.33
C GLU A 464 -16.58 -46.97 22.71
N GLN A 465 -16.87 -45.77 23.21
CA GLN A 465 -16.01 -44.60 23.40
C GLN A 465 -15.00 -44.73 24.56
N ARG A 466 -13.85 -44.04 24.46
CA ARG A 466 -13.36 -43.12 25.52
C ARG A 466 -12.12 -42.29 25.13
N SER A 467 -12.28 -40.97 25.29
CA SER A 467 -11.33 -39.96 25.80
C SER A 467 -9.91 -40.39 26.18
N TYR A 468 -8.88 -39.64 25.73
CA TYR A 468 -7.91 -38.91 26.60
C TYR A 468 -6.89 -38.11 25.73
N ARG A 469 -6.75 -36.80 26.01
CA ARG A 469 -5.51 -35.98 25.81
C ARG A 469 -4.72 -36.03 27.13
N PRO A 470 -3.50 -35.47 27.29
CA PRO A 470 -2.41 -35.08 26.36
C PRO A 470 -1.04 -35.59 26.87
N THR A 471 0.06 -35.46 26.09
CA THR A 471 1.36 -34.95 26.60
C THR A 471 2.42 -34.85 25.51
N ALA A 472 3.27 -33.84 25.67
CA ALA A 472 4.47 -33.55 24.92
C ALA A 472 5.61 -34.52 25.25
N GLN A 473 6.51 -34.77 24.29
CA GLN A 473 7.93 -34.95 24.59
C GLN A 473 8.82 -34.66 23.37
N LEU A 474 9.81 -33.80 23.61
CA LEU A 474 11.04 -33.67 22.84
C LEU A 474 11.76 -35.02 22.75
N SER A 475 12.44 -35.33 21.63
CA SER A 475 13.91 -35.25 21.55
C SER A 475 14.48 -35.77 20.22
N LEU A 476 15.60 -35.13 19.82
CA LEU A 476 16.79 -35.66 19.14
C LEU A 476 16.65 -36.25 17.71
N ARG A 477 17.13 -35.56 16.67
CA ARG A 477 18.53 -35.62 16.15
C ARG A 477 19.10 -37.05 16.04
N ARG A 478 19.22 -37.54 14.80
CA ARG A 478 20.42 -38.05 14.10
C ARG A 478 19.97 -38.60 12.73
N SER A 479 20.33 -37.93 11.64
CA SER A 479 21.42 -38.34 10.74
C SER A 479 21.28 -39.78 10.23
N HIS A 480 20.76 -39.93 9.02
CA HIS A 480 21.45 -40.55 7.90
C HIS A 480 20.95 -39.94 6.59
#